data_AF-A0A843GQM5-F1
#
_entry.id   AF-A0A843GQM5-F1
#
_cell.length_a   1.000
_cell.length_b   1.000
_cell.length_c   1.000
_cell.angle_alpha   90.00
_cell.angle_beta   90.00
_cell.angle_gamma   90.00
#
_symmetry.space_group_name_H-M   'P 1'
#
loop_
_entity.id
_entity.type
_entity.pdbx_description
1 polymer ?
#
loop_
_entity_poly.entity_id
_entity_poly.type
_entity_poly.pdbx_seq_one_letter_code
_entity_poly.pdbx_strand_id
1 'polypeptide(L)'
;MINGQTLEQEVNEPKHYRSHESGIEAIEVTRWLQFDLGNCWKYCMRYRDKGTPKKDIKKALWYINDFHKYFIDYNNDSTFIHKVPEDVIEKMCKIIEAEPNKIIKNILEVVLQIVTQNGILKPTDYEFAVHELEQFVETLE
;
A
#
# COMPACT_ATOMS: atom_id res chain seq x y z
N MET A 1 -31.28 -10.30 15.98
CA MET A 1 -30.37 -10.52 14.85
C MET A 1 -29.61 -9.22 14.63
N ILE A 2 -28.32 -9.19 14.93
CA ILE A 2 -27.51 -7.99 14.74
C ILE A 2 -26.66 -8.25 13.49
N ASN A 3 -26.92 -7.48 12.45
CA ASN A 3 -26.13 -7.29 11.22
C ASN A 3 -26.34 -8.14 9.95
N GLY A 4 -27.32 -9.03 9.85
CA GLY A 4 -27.97 -9.42 8.57
C GLY A 4 -27.14 -9.75 7.32
N GLN A 5 -25.83 -9.94 7.40
CA GLN A 5 -24.95 -10.33 6.30
C GLN A 5 -24.75 -11.84 6.34
N THR A 6 -24.80 -12.46 5.17
CA THR A 6 -24.46 -13.87 5.01
C THR A 6 -22.95 -14.05 5.03
N LEU A 7 -22.46 -15.22 5.47
CA LEU A 7 -21.04 -15.58 5.42
C LEU A 7 -20.43 -15.36 4.02
N GLU A 8 -21.23 -15.64 2.99
CA GLU A 8 -20.85 -15.48 1.59
C GLU A 8 -20.65 -14.00 1.22
N GLN A 9 -21.45 -13.08 1.79
CA GLN A 9 -21.24 -11.63 1.66
C GLN A 9 -20.04 -11.13 2.46
N GLU A 10 -19.76 -11.70 3.63
CA GLU A 10 -18.55 -11.38 4.41
C GLU A 10 -17.25 -11.81 3.71
N VAL A 11 -17.33 -12.76 2.79
CA VAL A 11 -16.17 -13.26 2.02
C VAL A 11 -16.06 -12.55 0.67
N ASN A 12 -17.18 -12.38 -0.05
CA ASN A 12 -17.17 -11.91 -1.44
C ASN A 12 -17.39 -10.39 -1.59
N GLU A 13 -18.08 -9.74 -0.64
CA GLU A 13 -18.40 -8.30 -0.68
C GLU A 13 -18.45 -7.68 0.73
N PRO A 14 -17.36 -7.73 1.51
CA PRO A 14 -17.42 -7.32 2.89
C PRO A 14 -17.53 -5.79 2.94
N LYS A 15 -18.63 -5.26 3.51
CA LYS A 15 -19.01 -3.82 3.51
C LYS A 15 -17.91 -2.85 3.95
N HIS A 16 -16.89 -3.32 4.66
CA HIS A 16 -15.77 -2.55 5.17
C HIS A 16 -14.55 -2.52 4.21
N TYR A 17 -14.65 -3.05 2.98
CA TYR A 17 -13.54 -3.05 2.00
C TYR A 17 -13.50 -1.84 1.07
N ARG A 18 -14.54 -0.98 1.09
CA ARG A 18 -14.61 0.32 0.39
C ARG A 18 -14.51 1.52 1.33
N SER A 19 -13.96 1.31 2.51
CA SER A 19 -13.74 2.30 3.56
C SER A 19 -12.77 3.42 3.16
N HIS A 20 -11.85 3.13 2.26
CA HIS A 20 -10.94 4.14 1.74
C HIS A 20 -11.71 5.20 0.94
N GLU A 21 -11.29 6.47 1.04
CA GLU A 21 -11.98 7.63 0.45
C GLU A 21 -12.12 7.55 -1.09
N SER A 22 -11.30 6.72 -1.74
CA SER A 22 -11.39 6.44 -3.18
C SER A 22 -12.55 5.51 -3.58
N GLY A 23 -13.15 4.77 -2.62
CA GLY A 23 -14.15 3.74 -2.88
C GLY A 23 -13.64 2.50 -3.63
N ILE A 24 -12.33 2.40 -3.87
CA ILE A 24 -11.65 1.29 -4.55
C ILE A 24 -11.22 0.26 -3.50
N GLU A 25 -11.48 -1.01 -3.77
CA GLU A 25 -11.08 -2.08 -2.85
C GLU A 25 -9.59 -2.40 -3.00
N ALA A 26 -8.91 -2.64 -1.88
CA ALA A 26 -7.47 -2.94 -1.89
C ALA A 26 -7.12 -4.12 -2.82
N ILE A 27 -8.01 -5.11 -2.95
CA ILE A 27 -7.77 -6.28 -3.81
C ILE A 27 -7.78 -5.95 -5.31
N GLU A 28 -8.42 -4.86 -5.74
CA GLU A 28 -8.43 -4.41 -7.14
C GLU A 28 -7.04 -3.97 -7.61
N VAL A 29 -6.19 -3.54 -6.69
CA VAL A 29 -4.80 -3.17 -6.94
C VAL A 29 -3.84 -4.28 -6.53
N THR A 30 -3.92 -4.73 -5.28
CA THR A 30 -2.88 -5.57 -4.65
C THR A 30 -2.70 -6.94 -5.28
N ARG A 31 -3.72 -7.47 -5.99
CA ARG A 31 -3.58 -8.73 -6.76
C ARG A 31 -2.60 -8.62 -7.93
N TRP A 32 -2.32 -7.40 -8.38
CA TRP A 32 -1.43 -7.10 -9.50
C TRP A 32 -0.05 -6.65 -9.05
N LEU A 33 0.22 -6.56 -7.75
CA LEU A 33 1.51 -6.13 -7.21
C LEU A 33 2.34 -7.35 -6.79
N GLN A 34 3.67 -7.18 -6.75
CA GLN A 34 4.55 -8.12 -6.05
C GLN A 34 4.10 -8.24 -4.59
N PHE A 35 4.31 -9.40 -3.99
CA PHE A 35 3.80 -9.74 -2.67
C PHE A 35 4.05 -8.66 -1.59
N ASP A 36 5.27 -8.14 -1.48
CA ASP A 36 5.63 -7.16 -0.46
C ASP A 36 5.05 -5.78 -0.78
N LEU A 37 5.12 -5.33 -2.02
CA LEU A 37 4.47 -4.10 -2.48
C LEU A 37 2.95 -4.13 -2.27
N GLY A 38 2.31 -5.26 -2.58
CA GLY A 38 0.88 -5.47 -2.38
C GLY A 38 0.50 -5.48 -0.90
N ASN A 39 1.32 -6.07 -0.04
CA ASN A 39 1.09 -6.01 1.40
C ASN A 39 1.30 -4.60 1.95
N CYS A 40 2.37 -3.89 1.55
CA CYS A 40 2.61 -2.50 1.91
C CYS A 40 1.37 -1.64 1.58
N TRP A 41 0.95 -1.67 0.31
CA TRP A 41 -0.23 -0.96 -0.18
C TRP A 41 -1.50 -1.27 0.62
N LYS A 42 -1.79 -2.56 0.84
CA LYS A 42 -2.94 -3.02 1.62
C LYS A 42 -2.94 -2.43 3.03
N TYR A 43 -1.81 -2.46 3.73
CA TYR A 43 -1.74 -1.97 5.11
C TYR A 43 -1.80 -0.44 5.18
N CYS A 44 -1.26 0.27 4.19
CA CYS A 44 -1.48 1.71 4.01
C CYS A 44 -2.96 2.05 3.83
N MET A 45 -3.73 1.28 3.06
CA MET A 45 -5.17 1.55 2.90
C MET A 45 -5.98 1.20 4.16
N ARG A 46 -5.59 0.16 4.90
CA ARG A 46 -6.42 -0.42 5.98
C ARG A 46 -6.26 0.26 7.33
N TYR A 47 -5.24 1.10 7.51
CA TYR A 47 -4.82 1.55 8.85
C TYR A 47 -5.92 2.30 9.63
N ARG A 48 -6.90 2.91 8.95
CA ARG A 48 -8.04 3.60 9.58
C ARG A 48 -9.23 2.67 9.93
N ASP A 49 -9.25 1.43 9.47
CA ASP A 49 -10.48 0.62 9.46
C ASP A 49 -10.59 -0.40 10.60
N LYS A 50 -9.47 -0.96 11.05
CA LYS A 50 -9.47 -2.11 11.98
C LYS A 50 -9.11 -1.75 13.43
N GLY A 51 -9.13 -0.46 13.77
CA GLY A 51 -8.81 0.01 15.12
C GLY A 51 -7.40 -0.35 15.60
N THR A 52 -6.48 -0.68 14.68
CA THR A 52 -5.08 -1.00 14.99
C THR A 52 -4.10 -0.26 14.06
N PRO A 53 -4.21 1.08 13.97
CA PRO A 53 -3.46 1.89 13.01
C PRO A 53 -1.95 1.70 13.14
N LYS A 54 -1.41 1.75 14.37
CA LYS A 54 0.04 1.56 14.61
C LYS A 54 0.55 0.24 14.06
N LYS A 55 -0.20 -0.84 14.28
CA LYS A 55 0.17 -2.19 13.82
C LYS A 55 0.15 -2.28 12.30
N ASP A 56 -0.84 -1.70 11.65
CA ASP A 56 -0.95 -1.72 10.19
C ASP A 56 0.17 -0.88 9.56
N ILE A 57 0.47 0.31 10.06
CA ILE A 57 1.59 1.11 9.53
C ILE A 57 2.94 0.45 9.79
N LYS A 58 3.17 -0.17 10.96
CA LYS A 58 4.40 -0.97 11.20
C LYS A 58 4.57 -2.11 10.19
N LYS A 59 3.47 -2.73 9.76
CA LYS A 59 3.52 -3.74 8.71
C LYS A 59 3.81 -3.13 7.35
N ALA A 60 3.18 -2.02 6.99
CA ALA A 60 3.48 -1.33 5.74
C ALA A 60 4.97 -0.98 5.63
N LEU A 61 5.55 -0.44 6.72
CA LEU A 61 6.98 -0.16 6.86
C LEU A 61 7.83 -1.43 6.74
N TRP A 62 7.43 -2.52 7.38
CA TRP A 62 8.16 -3.79 7.29
C TRP A 62 8.22 -4.31 5.85
N TYR A 63 7.09 -4.33 5.15
CA TYR A 63 7.01 -4.87 3.80
C TYR A 63 7.78 -4.03 2.77
N ILE A 64 7.74 -2.69 2.86
CA ILE A 64 8.50 -1.86 1.91
C ILE A 64 10.01 -1.97 2.11
N ASN A 65 10.46 -2.13 3.37
CA ASN A 65 11.85 -2.42 3.69
C ASN A 65 12.28 -3.82 3.23
N ASP A 66 11.40 -4.83 3.37
CA ASP A 66 11.68 -6.20 2.91
C ASP A 66 11.84 -6.24 1.38
N PHE A 67 10.95 -5.54 0.66
CA PHE A 67 11.08 -5.35 -0.79
C PHE A 67 12.43 -4.73 -1.15
N HIS A 68 12.78 -3.59 -0.55
CA HIS A 68 14.04 -2.90 -0.84
C HIS A 68 15.24 -3.83 -0.62
N LYS A 69 15.30 -4.50 0.52
CA LYS A 69 16.42 -5.37 0.88
C LYS A 69 16.59 -6.54 -0.09
N TYR A 70 15.51 -7.22 -0.46
CA TYR A 70 15.59 -8.49 -1.18
C TYR A 70 15.44 -8.36 -2.70
N PHE A 71 14.81 -7.30 -3.19
CA PHE A 71 14.62 -7.08 -4.63
C PHE A 71 15.56 -6.03 -5.21
N ILE A 72 15.98 -5.04 -4.42
CA ILE A 72 16.88 -3.98 -4.87
C ILE A 72 18.32 -4.25 -4.41
N ASP A 73 18.56 -4.26 -3.10
CA ASP A 73 19.92 -4.35 -2.54
C ASP A 73 20.59 -5.69 -2.84
N TYR A 74 19.87 -6.80 -2.60
CA TYR A 74 20.42 -8.15 -2.79
C TYR A 74 20.83 -8.42 -4.25
N ASN A 75 20.08 -7.87 -5.20
CA ASN A 75 20.37 -8.03 -6.63
C ASN A 75 21.42 -7.04 -7.13
N ASN A 76 21.79 -6.03 -6.31
CA ASN A 76 22.56 -4.86 -6.72
C ASN A 76 22.01 -4.24 -8.01
N ASP A 77 20.68 -4.28 -8.13
CA ASP A 77 19.93 -3.90 -9.32
C ASP A 77 18.79 -3.00 -8.87
N SER A 78 18.89 -1.72 -9.20
CA SER A 78 17.85 -0.74 -8.94
C SER A 78 16.69 -0.83 -9.92
N THR A 79 16.67 -1.85 -10.77
CA THR A 79 15.58 -2.13 -11.69
C THR A 79 14.75 -3.32 -11.21
N PHE A 80 13.45 -3.15 -11.26
CA PHE A 80 12.47 -4.16 -10.87
C PHE A 80 11.36 -4.15 -11.92
N ILE A 81 11.37 -5.15 -12.80
CA ILE A 81 10.41 -5.22 -13.90
C ILE A 81 9.22 -6.06 -13.45
N HIS A 82 8.11 -5.38 -13.14
CA HIS A 82 6.84 -6.00 -12.85
C HIS A 82 5.72 -5.29 -13.60
N LYS A 83 4.98 -6.03 -14.43
CA LYS A 83 3.95 -5.46 -15.29
C LYS A 83 2.64 -5.32 -14.53
N VAL A 84 2.18 -4.08 -14.38
CA VAL A 84 0.87 -3.74 -13.84
C VAL A 84 0.00 -3.19 -14.99
N PRO A 85 -1.25 -3.66 -15.16
CA PRO A 85 -2.15 -3.13 -16.19
C PRO A 85 -2.42 -1.61 -16.03
N GLU A 86 -2.62 -0.90 -17.14
CA GLU A 86 -2.87 0.55 -17.15
C GLU A 86 -4.09 0.93 -16.31
N ASP A 87 -5.19 0.18 -16.40
CA ASP A 87 -6.41 0.42 -15.62
C ASP A 87 -6.18 0.23 -14.10
N VAL A 88 -5.18 -0.55 -13.71
CA VAL A 88 -4.78 -0.73 -12.31
C VAL A 88 -3.91 0.44 -11.86
N ILE A 89 -3.01 0.94 -12.73
CA ILE A 89 -2.24 2.15 -12.46
C ILE A 89 -3.18 3.35 -12.26
N GLU A 90 -4.23 3.50 -13.07
CA GLU A 90 -5.25 4.53 -12.88
C GLU A 90 -5.95 4.42 -11.51
N LYS A 91 -6.26 3.20 -11.06
CA LYS A 91 -6.83 2.96 -9.72
C LYS A 91 -5.84 3.35 -8.62
N MET A 92 -4.56 3.05 -8.79
CA MET A 92 -3.50 3.47 -7.85
C MET A 92 -3.45 4.99 -7.73
N CYS A 93 -3.46 5.72 -8.85
CA CYS A 93 -3.51 7.19 -8.85
C CYS A 93 -4.74 7.72 -8.11
N LYS A 94 -5.94 7.18 -8.38
CA LYS A 94 -7.18 7.59 -7.68
C LYS A 94 -7.13 7.35 -6.17
N ILE A 95 -6.50 6.26 -5.73
CA ILE A 95 -6.28 5.98 -4.30
C ILE A 95 -5.33 7.02 -3.70
N ILE A 96 -4.22 7.32 -4.35
CA ILE A 96 -3.23 8.32 -3.92
C ILE A 96 -3.85 9.73 -3.83
N GLU A 97 -4.62 10.12 -4.85
CA GLU A 97 -5.32 11.41 -4.89
C GLU A 97 -6.29 11.55 -3.71
N ALA A 98 -7.05 10.50 -3.43
CA ALA A 98 -8.04 10.46 -2.36
C ALA A 98 -7.44 10.27 -0.96
N GLU A 99 -6.15 9.95 -0.80
CA GLU A 99 -5.54 9.77 0.52
C GLU A 99 -5.31 11.13 1.21
N PRO A 100 -5.96 11.41 2.36
CA PRO A 100 -5.81 12.70 3.05
C PRO A 100 -4.49 12.84 3.83
N ASN A 101 -3.90 11.73 4.28
CA ASN A 101 -2.65 11.74 5.04
C ASN A 101 -1.46 11.75 4.09
N LYS A 102 -0.73 12.88 4.07
CA LYS A 102 0.44 13.09 3.22
C LYS A 102 1.53 12.03 3.40
N ILE A 103 1.75 11.52 4.61
CA ILE A 103 2.79 10.52 4.88
C ILE A 103 2.41 9.18 4.25
N ILE A 104 1.14 8.78 4.36
CA ILE A 104 0.62 7.58 3.69
C ILE A 104 0.68 7.76 2.17
N LYS A 105 0.33 8.95 1.68
CA LYS A 105 0.41 9.29 0.25
C LYS A 105 1.82 9.10 -0.30
N ASN A 106 2.84 9.60 0.38
CA ASN A 106 4.24 9.48 -0.05
C ASN A 106 4.67 8.02 -0.19
N ILE A 107 4.23 7.14 0.71
CA ILE A 107 4.53 5.70 0.62
C ILE A 107 3.78 5.03 -0.54
N LEU A 108 2.52 5.38 -0.76
CA LEU A 108 1.76 4.88 -1.91
C LEU A 108 2.38 5.36 -3.25
N GLU A 109 2.88 6.60 -3.30
CA GLU A 109 3.61 7.15 -4.43
C GLU A 109 4.91 6.39 -4.70
N VAL A 110 5.67 6.03 -3.65
CA VAL A 110 6.86 5.17 -3.80
C VAL A 110 6.49 3.84 -4.47
N VAL A 111 5.41 3.19 -4.03
CA VAL A 111 4.94 1.94 -4.65
C VAL A 111 4.53 2.17 -6.12
N LEU A 112 3.83 3.27 -6.42
CA LEU A 112 3.47 3.64 -7.80
C LEU A 112 4.71 3.86 -8.68
N GLN A 113 5.72 4.55 -8.18
CA GLN A 113 6.97 4.80 -8.91
C GLN A 113 7.70 3.49 -9.23
N ILE A 114 7.80 2.58 -8.25
CA ILE A 114 8.41 1.26 -8.45
C ILE A 114 7.71 0.51 -9.59
N VAL A 115 6.38 0.52 -9.66
CA VAL A 115 5.67 -0.25 -10.71
C VAL A 115 5.57 0.47 -12.07
N THR A 116 5.71 1.80 -12.12
CA THR A 116 5.59 2.58 -13.37
C THR A 116 6.93 2.91 -14.02
N GLN A 117 8.02 3.00 -13.26
CA GLN A 117 9.35 3.37 -13.77
C GLN A 117 10.25 2.14 -14.01
N ASN A 118 9.67 0.98 -14.31
CA ASN A 118 10.42 -0.30 -14.39
C ASN A 118 11.28 -0.56 -13.14
N GLY A 119 10.79 -0.16 -11.96
CA GLY A 119 11.47 -0.34 -10.68
C GLY A 119 12.51 0.71 -10.32
N ILE A 120 12.73 1.73 -11.16
CA ILE A 120 13.67 2.81 -10.83
C ILE A 120 13.09 3.60 -9.66
N LEU A 121 13.63 3.31 -8.48
CA LEU A 121 13.38 4.04 -7.26
C LEU A 121 14.52 5.05 -7.09
N LYS A 122 14.19 6.34 -7.03
CA LYS A 122 15.17 7.32 -6.57
C LYS A 122 15.43 7.06 -5.09
N PRO A 123 16.67 6.74 -4.67
CA PRO A 123 16.94 6.41 -3.26
C PRO A 123 16.45 7.48 -2.29
N THR A 124 16.54 8.76 -2.69
CA THR A 124 16.05 9.90 -1.91
C THR A 124 14.56 9.87 -1.64
N ASP A 125 13.75 9.42 -2.60
CA ASP A 125 12.29 9.42 -2.47
C ASP A 125 11.84 8.29 -1.53
N TYR A 126 12.51 7.14 -1.61
CA TYR A 126 12.35 6.02 -0.69
C TYR A 126 12.75 6.38 0.73
N GLU A 127 14.00 6.83 0.93
CA GLU A 127 14.55 7.16 2.25
C GLU A 127 13.69 8.21 2.94
N PHE A 128 13.27 9.24 2.20
CA PHE A 128 12.38 10.28 2.71
C PHE A 128 11.03 9.72 3.16
N ALA A 129 10.33 8.97 2.30
CA ALA A 129 9.02 8.44 2.62
C ALA A 129 9.05 7.44 3.78
N VAL A 130 10.07 6.56 3.80
CA VAL A 130 10.28 5.60 4.90
C VAL A 130 10.55 6.30 6.22
N HIS A 131 11.40 7.34 6.21
CA HIS A 131 11.68 8.11 7.42
C HIS A 131 10.45 8.83 7.97
N GLU A 132 9.64 9.46 7.11
CA GLU A 132 8.38 10.07 7.55
C GLU A 132 7.40 9.02 8.09
N LEU A 133 7.34 7.83 7.47
CA LEU A 133 6.48 6.74 7.94
C LEU A 133 6.92 6.23 9.32
N GLU A 134 8.21 6.08 9.57
CA GLU A 134 8.77 5.71 10.87
C GLU A 134 8.35 6.70 11.96
N GLN A 135 8.47 8.00 11.69
CA GLN A 135 8.04 9.04 12.62
C GLN A 135 6.53 8.99 12.85
N PHE A 136 5.75 8.79 11.78
CA PHE A 136 4.30 8.70 11.87
C PHE A 136 3.84 7.53 12.74
N VAL A 137 4.47 6.36 12.61
CA VAL A 137 4.18 5.18 13.44
C VAL A 137 4.23 5.50 14.94
N GLU A 138 5.18 6.33 15.36
CA GLU A 138 5.36 6.67 16.77
C GLU A 138 4.28 7.62 17.29
N THR A 139 3.59 8.34 16.40
CA THR A 139 2.43 9.18 16.74
C THR A 139 1.13 8.38 16.92
N LEU A 140 1.09 7.13 16.47
CA LEU A 140 -0.09 6.27 16.51
C LEU A 140 -0.14 5.46 17.81
N GLU A 141 -1.36 5.27 18.32
CA GLU A 141 -1.69 4.37 19.43
C GLU A 141 -1.83 2.90 18.97
#